data_AF-A0A931MMZ8-F1
#
_entry.id   AF-A0A931MMZ8-F1
#
_cell.length_a   1.000
_cell.length_b   1.000
_cell.length_c   1.000
_cell.angle_alpha   90.00
_cell.angle_beta   90.00
_cell.angle_gamma   90.00
#
_symmetry.space_group_name_H-M   'P 1'
#
loop_
_entity.id
_entity.type
_entity.pdbx_description
1 polymer ?
#
loop_
_entity_poly.entity_id
_entity_poly.type
_entity_poly.pdbx_seq_one_letter_code
_entity_poly.pdbx_strand_id
1 'polypeptide(L)'
;MSDPTRFNHPIRETLAEADVGRVGSAVLALTRELWVLSDRMAVMEALLERHGIDIGGEIECFEPDAQMQARLDQRGQALVEGILAALAGTEGD
;
A
#
# COMPACT_ATOMS: atom_id res chain seq x y z
N MET A 1 39.53 -15.98 16.17
CA MET A 1 39.69 -16.40 14.76
C MET A 1 38.34 -16.29 14.09
N SER A 2 38.20 -15.47 13.04
CA SER A 2 36.96 -15.35 12.28
C SER A 2 36.74 -16.59 11.43
N ASP A 3 35.50 -17.08 11.38
CA ASP A 3 35.09 -18.21 10.54
C ASP A 3 35.38 -17.93 9.05
N PRO A 4 36.28 -18.69 8.40
CA PRO A 4 36.67 -18.48 7.01
C PRO A 4 35.55 -18.78 6.00
N THR A 5 34.45 -19.42 6.42
CA THR A 5 33.31 -19.77 5.56
C THR A 5 32.17 -18.76 5.62
N ARG A 6 32.25 -17.75 6.50
CA ARG A 6 31.20 -16.73 6.71
C ARG A 6 30.80 -15.99 5.44
N PHE A 7 31.69 -15.83 4.47
CA PHE A 7 31.38 -15.23 3.17
C PHE A 7 30.32 -16.03 2.39
N ASN A 8 30.31 -17.36 2.52
CA ASN A 8 29.40 -18.27 1.80
C ASN A 8 28.07 -18.49 2.54
N HIS A 9 27.98 -18.09 3.81
CA HIS A 9 26.76 -18.10 4.62
C HIS A 9 26.52 -16.71 5.20
N PRO A 10 26.20 -15.71 4.35
CA PRO A 10 25.86 -14.39 4.85
C PRO A 10 24.65 -14.53 5.78
N ILE A 11 24.77 -14.02 7.00
CA ILE A 11 23.62 -13.82 7.88
C ILE A 11 22.77 -12.74 7.19
N ARG A 12 21.83 -13.18 6.37
CA ARG A 12 20.77 -12.33 5.83
C ARG A 12 19.62 -12.48 6.79
N GLU A 13 19.23 -11.39 7.41
CA GLU A 13 17.98 -11.32 8.15
C GLU A 13 16.85 -11.68 7.17
N THR A 14 16.23 -12.82 7.41
CA THR A 14 15.07 -13.30 6.65
C THR A 14 13.89 -13.28 7.61
N LEU A 15 12.66 -13.15 7.08
CA LEU A 15 11.46 -13.20 7.91
C LEU A 15 11.48 -14.47 8.76
N ALA A 16 11.29 -14.34 10.07
CA ALA A 16 11.16 -15.51 10.92
C ALA A 16 9.86 -16.23 10.58
N GLU A 17 9.77 -17.53 10.87
CA GLU A 17 8.54 -18.31 10.67
C GLU A 17 7.34 -17.68 11.41
N ALA A 18 7.58 -17.05 12.56
CA ALA A 18 6.59 -16.29 13.33
C ALA A 18 6.07 -15.02 12.60
N ASP A 19 6.84 -14.45 11.68
CA ASP A 19 6.47 -13.25 10.93
C ASP A 19 5.62 -13.56 9.69
N VAL A 20 5.67 -14.80 9.18
CA VAL A 20 4.97 -15.22 7.96
C VAL A 20 3.46 -15.01 8.06
N GLY A 21 2.87 -15.30 9.22
CA GLY A 21 1.44 -15.06 9.48
C GLY A 21 1.07 -13.58 9.40
N ARG A 22 1.91 -12.70 9.97
CA ARG A 22 1.69 -11.24 9.98
C ARG A 22 1.83 -10.64 8.59
N VAL A 23 2.81 -11.09 7.82
CA VAL A 23 2.98 -10.71 6.41
C VAL A 23 1.77 -11.16 5.59
N GLY A 24 1.28 -12.38 5.80
CA GLY A 24 0.08 -12.88 5.15
C GLY A 24 -1.15 -12.01 5.42
N SER A 25 -1.38 -11.65 6.69
CA SER A 25 -2.47 -10.74 7.09
C SER A 25 -2.32 -9.36 6.45
N ALA A 26 -1.12 -8.77 6.49
CA ALA A 26 -0.85 -7.46 5.90
C ALA A 26 -1.08 -7.44 4.38
N VAL A 27 -0.68 -8.50 3.67
CA VAL A 27 -0.91 -8.63 2.22
C VAL A 27 -2.39 -8.76 1.90
N LEU A 28 -3.14 -9.55 2.68
CA LEU A 28 -4.59 -9.69 2.49
C LEU A 28 -5.33 -8.38 2.78
N ALA A 29 -4.95 -7.67 3.85
CA ALA A 29 -5.49 -6.35 4.18
C ALA A 29 -5.22 -5.34 3.06
N LEU A 30 -3.97 -5.24 2.60
CA LEU A 30 -3.59 -4.36 1.49
C LEU A 30 -4.36 -4.70 0.21
N THR A 31 -4.47 -6.00 -0.13
CA THR A 31 -5.19 -6.46 -1.31
C THR A 31 -6.66 -6.04 -1.26
N ARG A 32 -7.30 -6.17 -0.09
CA ARG A 32 -8.69 -5.73 0.12
C ARG A 32 -8.84 -4.23 -0.07
N GLU A 33 -7.96 -3.43 0.52
CA GLU A 33 -8.00 -1.97 0.40
C GLU A 33 -7.78 -1.52 -1.05
N LEU A 34 -6.84 -2.13 -1.77
CA LEU A 34 -6.63 -1.87 -3.19
C LEU A 34 -7.87 -2.20 -4.02
N TRP A 35 -8.51 -3.35 -3.76
CA TRP A 35 -9.73 -3.72 -4.49
C TRP A 35 -10.86 -2.73 -4.22
N VAL A 36 -11.11 -2.36 -2.97
CA VAL A 36 -12.13 -1.35 -2.61
C VAL A 36 -11.86 -0.01 -3.30
N LEU A 37 -10.60 0.42 -3.37
CA LEU A 37 -10.23 1.66 -4.04
C LEU A 37 -10.46 1.57 -5.56
N SER A 38 -10.03 0.48 -6.20
CA SER A 38 -10.24 0.26 -7.64
C SER A 38 -11.72 0.22 -8.00
N ASP A 39 -12.55 -0.49 -7.23
CA ASP A 39 -14.00 -0.55 -7.44
C ASP A 39 -14.62 0.85 -7.30
N ARG A 40 -14.21 1.62 -6.29
CA ARG A 40 -14.74 2.96 -6.06
C ARG A 40 -14.35 3.92 -7.19
N MET A 41 -13.14 3.81 -7.74
CA MET A 41 -12.70 4.60 -8.90
C MET A 41 -13.51 4.25 -10.15
N ALA A 42 -13.68 2.96 -10.45
CA ALA A 42 -14.48 2.52 -11.60
C ALA A 42 -15.95 2.97 -11.50
N VAL A 43 -16.54 2.90 -10.30
CA VAL A 43 -17.90 3.41 -10.05
C VAL A 43 -17.96 4.93 -10.22
N MET A 44 -16.96 5.67 -9.73
CA MET A 44 -16.90 7.12 -9.87
C MET A 44 -16.81 7.54 -11.34
N GLU A 45 -15.94 6.90 -12.13
CA GLU A 45 -15.81 7.13 -13.57
C GLU A 45 -17.14 6.87 -14.29
N ALA A 46 -17.78 5.73 -14.03
CA ALA A 46 -19.07 5.40 -14.63
C ALA A 46 -20.19 6.39 -14.25
N LEU A 47 -20.19 6.89 -13.01
CA LEU A 47 -21.16 7.90 -12.57
C LEU A 47 -20.90 9.25 -13.25
N LEU A 48 -19.65 9.67 -13.38
CA LEU A 48 -19.29 10.91 -14.07
C LEU A 48 -19.64 10.85 -15.55
N GLU A 49 -19.34 9.73 -16.22
CA GLU A 49 -19.70 9.50 -17.61
C GLU A 49 -21.23 9.54 -17.80
N ARG A 50 -21.99 8.93 -16.88
CA ARG A 50 -23.46 9.01 -16.87
C ARG A 50 -23.98 10.45 -16.73
N HIS A 51 -23.21 11.33 -16.10
CA HIS A 51 -23.50 12.76 -16.00
C HIS A 51 -22.90 13.60 -17.15
N GLY A 52 -22.31 12.96 -18.15
CA GLY A 52 -21.74 13.60 -19.34
C GLY A 52 -20.34 14.16 -19.13
N ILE A 53 -19.62 13.72 -18.09
CA ILE A 53 -18.26 14.14 -17.75
C ILE A 53 -17.32 12.96 -18.03
N ASP A 54 -16.57 13.01 -19.13
CA ASP A 54 -15.53 12.02 -19.46
C ASP A 54 -14.19 12.47 -18.87
N ILE A 55 -13.68 11.72 -17.88
CA ILE A 55 -12.43 12.02 -17.20
C ILE A 55 -11.33 10.99 -17.47
N GLY A 56 -11.56 9.99 -18.34
CA GLY A 56 -10.66 8.84 -18.47
C GLY A 56 -9.24 9.23 -18.86
N GLY A 57 -9.09 10.10 -19.86
CA GLY A 57 -7.79 10.65 -20.26
C GLY A 57 -7.26 11.77 -19.36
N GLU A 58 -8.15 12.44 -18.62
CA GLU A 58 -7.76 13.52 -17.71
C GLU A 58 -7.09 12.98 -16.45
N ILE A 59 -7.53 11.82 -15.93
CA ILE A 59 -6.93 11.18 -14.75
C ILE A 59 -5.43 10.92 -14.95
N GLU A 60 -5.02 10.40 -16.11
CA GLU A 60 -3.62 10.04 -16.34
C GLU A 60 -2.69 11.26 -16.47
N CYS A 61 -3.23 12.39 -16.94
CA CYS A 61 -2.48 13.61 -17.18
C CYS A 61 -2.63 14.65 -16.06
N PHE A 62 -3.48 14.39 -15.06
CA PHE A 62 -3.79 15.36 -14.01
C PHE A 62 -2.58 15.58 -13.09
N GLU A 63 -2.14 16.83 -12.99
CA GLU A 63 -1.10 17.24 -12.04
C GLU A 63 -1.75 17.91 -10.83
N PRO A 64 -1.66 17.32 -9.62
CA PRO A 64 -2.21 17.93 -8.42
C PRO A 64 -1.44 19.21 -8.07
N ASP A 65 -2.15 20.24 -7.62
CA ASP A 65 -1.51 21.40 -7.03
C ASP A 65 -0.85 21.05 -5.68
N ALA A 66 -0.04 21.97 -5.15
CA ALA A 66 0.69 21.76 -3.90
C ALA A 66 -0.23 21.44 -2.70
N GLN A 67 -1.44 22.01 -2.67
CA GLN A 67 -2.39 21.75 -1.59
C GLN A 67 -2.96 20.34 -1.68
N MET A 68 -3.34 19.91 -2.89
CA MET A 68 -3.84 18.59 -3.15
C MET A 68 -2.76 17.53 -2.93
N GLN A 69 -1.54 17.78 -3.40
CA GLN A 69 -0.40 16.88 -3.18
C GLN A 69 -0.17 16.64 -1.68
N ALA A 70 -0.15 17.70 -0.86
CA ALA A 70 0.02 17.56 0.59
C ALA A 70 -1.09 16.70 1.23
N ARG A 71 -2.33 16.80 0.75
CA ARG A 71 -3.44 15.95 1.21
C ARG A 71 -3.29 14.50 0.76
N LEU A 72 -2.81 14.27 -0.46
CA LEU A 72 -2.51 12.93 -0.97
C LEU A 72 -1.39 12.28 -0.17
N ASP A 73 -0.32 13.01 0.12
CA ASP A 73 0.82 12.54 0.92
C ASP A 73 0.36 12.16 2.33
N GLN A 74 -0.45 13.00 2.99
CA GLN A 74 -0.98 12.71 4.32
C GLN A 74 -1.84 11.43 4.33
N ARG A 75 -2.67 11.22 3.30
CA ARG A 75 -3.48 10.01 3.15
C ARG A 75 -2.63 8.78 2.87
N GLY A 76 -1.60 8.92 2.02
CA GLY A 76 -0.64 7.86 1.73
C GLY A 76 0.12 7.43 2.99
N GLN A 77 0.56 8.39 3.79
CA GLN A 77 1.26 8.15 5.05
C GLN A 77 0.38 7.36 6.04
N ALA A 78 -0.89 7.72 6.19
CA ALA A 78 -1.82 7.00 7.06
C ALA A 78 -2.03 5.53 6.61
N LEU A 79 -2.06 5.28 5.29
CA LEU A 79 -2.16 3.93 4.75
C LEU A 79 -0.90 3.11 5.05
N VAL A 80 0.28 3.71 4.85
CA VAL A 80 1.57 3.07 5.18
C VAL A 80 1.65 2.73 6.67
N GLU A 81 1.25 3.65 7.54
CA GLU A 81 1.23 3.44 9.00
C GLU A 81 0.30 2.27 9.38
N GLY A 82 -0.87 2.16 8.76
CA GLY A 82 -1.77 1.02 8.95
C GLY A 82 -1.12 -0.31 8.57
N ILE A 83 -0.45 -0.38 7.42
CA ILE A 83 0.26 -1.60 6.99
C ILE A 83 1.44 -1.93 7.92
N LEU A 84 2.17 -0.93 8.41
CA LEU A 84 3.25 -1.16 9.37
C LEU A 84 2.71 -1.69 10.71
N ALA A 85 1.56 -1.21 11.17
CA ALA A 85 0.89 -1.76 12.35
C ALA A 85 0.44 -3.23 12.13
N ALA A 86 -0.05 -3.57 10.93
CA ALA A 86 -0.33 -4.94 10.50
C ALA A 86 0.86 -5.87 10.68
N LEU A 87 2.00 -5.43 10.16
CA LEU A 87 3.25 -6.17 10.20
C LEU A 87 3.80 -6.29 11.62
N ALA A 88 3.62 -5.25 12.44
CA ALA A 88 4.00 -5.26 13.85
C ALA A 88 3.04 -6.12 14.72
N GLY A 89 1.83 -6.41 14.23
CA GLY A 89 0.78 -7.11 14.98
C GLY A 89 0.12 -6.22 16.03
N THR A 90 0.07 -4.91 15.81
CA THR A 90 -0.51 -3.90 16.72
C THR A 90 -1.80 -3.30 16.16
N GLU A 91 -2.49 -4.02 15.27
CA GLU A 91 -3.77 -3.56 14.72
C GLU A 91 -4.88 -3.69 15.77
N GLY A 92 -5.53 -2.58 16.12
CA GLY A 92 -6.74 -2.59 16.94
C GLY A 92 -6.56 -2.42 18.46
N ASP A 93 -5.36 -2.05 18.93
CA ASP A 93 -5.11 -1.52 20.29
C ASP A 93 -5.45 -0.02 20.42
#